data_AF-A0A1J5HED2-F1
#
_entry.id   AF-A0A1J5HED2-F1
#
_cell.length_a   1.000
_cell.length_b   1.000
_cell.length_c   1.000
_cell.angle_alpha   90.00
_cell.angle_beta   90.00
_cell.angle_gamma   90.00
#
_symmetry.space_group_name_H-M   'P 1'
#
loop_
_entity.id
_entity.type
_entity.pdbx_description
1 polymer ?
#
loop_
_entity_poly.entity_id
_entity_poly.type
_entity_poly.pdbx_seq_one_letter_code
_entity_poly.pdbx_strand_id
1 'polypeptide(L)'
;MNTKTFIASLFILAATISLSAQSNNFEKELSAWHKKAAITCGMIKSPEAAAKATVISQNLVELGTGLDLLAKNYKTNPHAAYKNDPLWASYFVDFADNLTVVNNFAGKQEYRVAAKNCSVFCQTVLRMHKNNGTVDLADMLFSFNMQLKLTTDMTNAGNFEMAKENLVMVKKIMEHASMKLKTSSAAIQAMYIPVEKNTQDWMMALEKGDAAAVKAQYVAFTPNFQKIFMASMD
;
A
#
# COMPACT_ATOMS: atom_id res chain seq x y z
N MET A 1 -26.17 42.38 32.53
CA MET A 1 -25.76 41.12 31.87
C MET A 1 -24.26 40.96 32.06
N ASN A 2 -23.84 39.88 32.72
CA ASN A 2 -22.46 39.67 33.16
C ASN A 2 -21.54 39.30 31.99
N THR A 3 -20.50 40.11 31.77
CA THR A 3 -19.48 39.98 30.72
C THR A 3 -18.68 38.67 30.79
N LYS A 4 -18.79 37.92 31.90
CA LYS A 4 -18.10 36.65 32.13
C LYS A 4 -18.72 35.45 31.38
N THR A 5 -19.98 35.53 30.96
CA THR A 5 -20.68 34.41 30.30
C THR A 5 -20.42 34.34 28.78
N PHE A 6 -19.98 35.45 28.17
CA PHE A 6 -19.75 35.53 26.72
C PHE A 6 -18.41 34.92 26.29
N ILE A 7 -17.39 34.97 27.16
CA ILE A 7 -16.04 34.46 26.87
C ILE A 7 -15.98 32.93 26.94
N ALA A 8 -16.77 32.30 27.82
CA ALA A 8 -16.84 30.84 27.93
C ALA A 8 -17.43 30.18 26.67
N SER A 9 -18.34 30.87 25.98
CA SER A 9 -18.99 30.36 24.76
C SER A 9 -18.08 30.44 23.52
N LEU A 10 -17.14 31.40 23.48
CA LEU A 10 -16.16 31.52 22.39
C LEU A 10 -15.05 30.46 22.47
N PHE A 11 -14.64 30.07 23.68
CA PHE A 11 -13.61 29.03 23.88
C PHE A 11 -14.10 27.62 23.54
N ILE A 12 -15.38 27.32 23.78
CA ILE A 12 -15.95 26.01 23.44
C ILE A 12 -16.09 25.85 21.93
N LEU A 13 -16.40 26.92 21.19
CA LEU A 13 -16.50 26.87 19.73
C LEU A 13 -15.13 26.68 19.04
N ALA A 14 -14.07 27.31 19.54
CA ALA A 14 -12.71 27.17 18.99
C ALA A 14 -12.09 25.77 19.25
N ALA A 15 -12.44 25.13 20.36
CA ALA A 15 -11.98 23.78 20.68
C ALA A 15 -12.63 22.72 19.77
N THR A 16 -13.91 22.89 19.42
CA THR A 16 -14.58 21.99 18.46
C THR A 16 -14.09 22.15 17.02
N ILE A 17 -13.70 23.36 16.62
CA ILE A 17 -13.16 23.62 15.26
C ILE A 17 -11.73 23.04 15.11
N SER A 18 -10.96 23.01 16.20
CA SER A 18 -9.60 22.45 16.20
C SER A 18 -9.57 20.92 16.08
N LEU A 19 -10.60 20.22 16.58
CA LEU A 19 -10.76 18.77 16.41
C LEU A 19 -11.15 18.37 14.98
N SER A 20 -11.89 19.23 14.26
CA SER A 20 -12.28 18.99 12.87
C SER A 20 -11.16 19.25 11.84
N ALA A 21 -10.11 20.00 12.19
CA ALA A 21 -8.95 20.20 11.31
C ALA A 21 -7.97 19.02 11.36
N GLN A 22 -7.99 18.23 12.44
CA GLN A 22 -7.19 17.02 12.59
C GLN A 22 -7.77 15.85 11.77
N SER A 23 -9.03 15.95 11.33
CA SER A 23 -9.77 14.87 10.68
C SER A 23 -9.56 14.73 9.17
N ASN A 24 -8.56 15.39 8.55
CA ASN A 24 -8.24 15.17 7.13
C ASN A 24 -6.75 14.90 6.88
N ASN A 25 -5.90 14.97 7.91
CA ASN A 25 -4.45 14.83 7.73
C ASN A 25 -3.95 13.39 7.84
N PHE A 26 -4.67 12.50 8.55
CA PHE A 26 -4.22 11.12 8.74
C PHE A 26 -3.95 10.40 7.41
N GLU A 27 -4.92 10.36 6.49
CA GLU A 27 -4.77 9.68 5.20
C GLU A 27 -3.60 10.22 4.39
N LYS A 28 -3.41 11.53 4.41
CA LYS A 28 -2.31 12.19 3.70
C LYS A 28 -0.96 11.82 4.30
N GLU A 29 -0.84 11.85 5.63
CA GLU A 29 0.39 11.47 6.33
C GLU A 29 0.69 9.97 6.18
N LEU A 30 -0.34 9.11 6.28
CA LEU A 30 -0.23 7.67 6.06
C LEU A 30 0.20 7.37 4.62
N SER A 31 -0.40 8.03 3.62
CA SER A 31 -0.06 7.83 2.21
C SER A 31 1.39 8.24 1.92
N ALA A 32 1.84 9.38 2.46
CA ALA A 32 3.23 9.82 2.32
C ALA A 32 4.21 8.80 2.95
N TRP A 33 3.89 8.30 4.14
CA TRP A 33 4.67 7.26 4.81
C TRP A 33 4.68 5.95 4.02
N HIS A 34 3.51 5.50 3.54
CA HIS A 34 3.35 4.29 2.74
C HIS A 34 4.14 4.38 1.42
N LYS A 35 4.10 5.54 0.76
CA LYS A 35 4.88 5.83 -0.45
C LYS A 35 6.38 5.70 -0.19
N LYS A 36 6.88 6.25 0.92
CA LYS A 36 8.28 6.09 1.34
C LYS A 36 8.62 4.62 1.60
N ALA A 37 7.73 3.86 2.24
CA ALA A 37 7.92 2.44 2.51
C ALA A 37 8.02 1.65 1.19
N ALA A 38 7.13 1.93 0.24
CA ALA A 38 7.13 1.32 -1.09
C ALA A 38 8.43 1.61 -1.87
N ILE A 39 8.91 2.86 -1.87
CA ILE A 39 10.18 3.26 -2.51
C ILE A 39 11.37 2.53 -1.88
N THR A 40 11.43 2.53 -0.55
CA THR A 40 12.51 1.87 0.21
C THR A 40 12.54 0.39 -0.07
N CYS A 41 11.37 -0.23 -0.10
CA CYS A 41 11.22 -1.64 -0.47
C CYS A 41 11.56 -1.92 -1.93
N GLY A 42 11.30 -1.00 -2.84
CA GLY A 42 11.78 -1.07 -4.22
C GLY A 42 13.31 -1.11 -4.31
N MET A 43 13.99 -0.28 -3.50
CA MET A 43 15.46 -0.29 -3.41
C MET A 43 15.99 -1.61 -2.83
N ILE A 44 15.39 -2.10 -1.74
CA ILE A 44 15.75 -3.39 -1.11
C ILE A 44 15.57 -4.56 -2.09
N LYS A 45 14.52 -4.55 -2.91
CA LYS A 45 14.23 -5.60 -3.90
C LYS A 45 15.12 -5.52 -5.15
N SER A 46 15.82 -4.41 -5.35
CA SER A 46 16.62 -4.20 -6.56
C SER A 46 17.91 -5.03 -6.54
N PRO A 47 18.45 -5.43 -7.72
CA PRO A 47 19.77 -6.06 -7.81
C PRO A 47 20.90 -5.18 -7.25
N GLU A 48 20.68 -3.87 -7.18
CA GLU A 48 21.62 -2.85 -6.72
C GLU A 48 21.50 -2.55 -5.22
N ALA A 49 20.72 -3.32 -4.45
CA ALA A 49 20.45 -3.04 -3.04
C ALA A 49 21.74 -2.85 -2.21
N ALA A 50 22.76 -3.68 -2.44
CA ALA A 50 24.05 -3.56 -1.76
C ALA A 50 24.76 -2.23 -2.06
N ALA A 51 24.72 -1.76 -3.31
CA ALA A 51 25.29 -0.46 -3.69
C ALA A 51 24.51 0.72 -3.11
N LYS A 52 23.24 0.51 -2.71
CA LYS A 52 22.35 1.52 -2.13
C LYS A 52 22.22 1.40 -0.60
N ALA A 53 23.09 0.63 0.06
CA ALA A 53 23.00 0.33 1.49
C ALA A 53 22.79 1.57 2.38
N THR A 54 23.59 2.63 2.18
CA THR A 54 23.48 3.88 2.95
C THR A 54 22.12 4.54 2.79
N VAL A 55 21.62 4.64 1.56
CA VAL A 55 20.31 5.25 1.26
C VAL A 55 19.18 4.41 1.83
N ILE A 56 19.27 3.08 1.71
CA ILE A 56 18.30 2.16 2.32
C ILE A 56 18.27 2.36 3.84
N SER A 57 19.43 2.41 4.50
CA SER A 57 19.52 2.63 5.95
C SER A 57 18.91 3.98 6.37
N GLN A 58 19.20 5.06 5.65
CA GLN A 58 18.62 6.38 5.93
C GLN A 58 17.10 6.38 5.78
N ASN A 59 16.60 5.79 4.70
CA ASN A 59 15.16 5.68 4.47
C ASN A 59 14.45 4.87 5.56
N LEU A 60 15.07 3.81 6.09
CA LEU A 60 14.50 3.01 7.17
C LEU A 60 14.43 3.79 8.49
N VAL A 61 15.42 4.65 8.78
CA VAL A 61 15.39 5.57 9.93
C VAL A 61 14.26 6.60 9.78
N GLU A 62 14.12 7.19 8.59
CA GLU A 62 13.04 8.13 8.29
C GLU A 62 11.66 7.47 8.42
N LEU A 63 11.52 6.21 7.97
CA LEU A 63 10.30 5.44 8.13
C LEU A 63 9.96 5.20 9.60
N GLY A 64 10.95 4.88 10.44
CA GLY A 64 10.74 4.75 11.88
C GLY A 64 10.28 6.06 12.52
N THR A 65 10.97 7.15 12.21
CA THR A 65 10.62 8.50 12.70
C THR A 65 9.20 8.90 12.26
N GLY A 66 8.84 8.66 10.99
CA GLY A 66 7.51 8.94 10.47
C GLY A 66 6.43 8.07 11.13
N LEU A 67 6.71 6.79 11.39
CA LEU A 67 5.78 5.89 12.07
C LEU A 67 5.56 6.32 13.53
N ASP A 68 6.61 6.74 14.22
CA ASP A 68 6.51 7.26 15.60
C ASP A 68 5.63 8.51 15.66
N LEU A 69 5.76 9.41 14.67
CA LEU A 69 4.90 10.59 14.56
C LEU A 69 3.44 10.22 14.30
N LEU A 70 3.18 9.31 13.35
CA LEU A 70 1.83 8.80 13.10
C LEU A 70 1.23 8.15 14.34
N ALA A 71 1.98 7.29 15.03
CA ALA A 71 1.53 6.62 16.24
C ALA A 71 1.23 7.62 17.36
N LYS A 72 2.11 8.60 17.58
CA LYS A 72 1.90 9.66 18.58
C LYS A 72 0.63 10.46 18.33
N ASN A 73 0.35 10.78 17.06
CA ASN A 73 -0.76 11.64 16.69
C ASN A 73 -2.11 10.92 16.63
N TYR A 74 -2.11 9.64 16.22
CA TYR A 74 -3.36 8.96 15.82
C TYR A 74 -3.62 7.63 16.53
N LYS A 75 -2.64 6.97 17.16
CA LYS A 75 -2.84 5.62 17.74
C LYS A 75 -3.90 5.59 18.84
N THR A 76 -3.94 6.60 19.70
CA THR A 76 -4.94 6.75 20.78
C THR A 76 -6.07 7.71 20.43
N ASN A 77 -5.96 8.41 19.30
CA ASN A 77 -6.94 9.35 18.78
C ASN A 77 -7.22 9.04 17.30
N PRO A 78 -7.93 7.93 17.01
CA PRO A 78 -8.17 7.49 15.64
C PRO A 78 -8.90 8.55 14.83
N HIS A 79 -8.55 8.62 13.53
CA HIS A 79 -9.34 9.36 12.57
C HIS A 79 -10.79 8.83 12.50
N ALA A 80 -11.76 9.66 12.15
CA ALA A 80 -13.19 9.37 12.29
C ALA A 80 -13.64 8.08 11.58
N ALA A 81 -13.03 7.77 10.42
CA ALA A 81 -13.29 6.53 9.68
C ALA A 81 -12.85 5.26 10.43
N TYR A 82 -11.91 5.37 11.37
CA TYR A 82 -11.27 4.27 12.10
C TYR A 82 -11.65 4.20 13.57
N LYS A 83 -12.47 5.13 14.06
CA LYS A 83 -12.76 5.30 15.50
C LYS A 83 -13.37 4.06 16.18
N ASN A 84 -13.99 3.19 15.39
CA ASN A 84 -14.66 1.98 15.85
C ASN A 84 -13.87 0.70 15.52
N ASP A 85 -12.67 0.82 14.93
CA ASP A 85 -11.87 -0.35 14.58
C ASP A 85 -11.17 -0.91 15.83
N PRO A 86 -11.52 -2.13 16.29
CA PRO A 86 -10.88 -2.73 17.47
C PRO A 86 -9.40 -3.07 17.23
N LEU A 87 -8.96 -3.16 15.97
CA LEU A 87 -7.58 -3.44 15.57
C LEU A 87 -6.77 -2.17 15.32
N TRP A 88 -7.35 -0.98 15.48
CA TRP A 88 -6.70 0.29 15.13
C TRP A 88 -5.28 0.41 15.68
N ALA A 89 -5.12 0.23 16.99
CA ALA A 89 -3.83 0.35 17.65
C ALA A 89 -2.84 -0.74 17.23
N SER A 90 -3.31 -1.92 16.81
CA SER A 90 -2.45 -3.03 16.42
C SER A 90 -1.78 -2.79 15.07
N TYR A 91 -2.40 -2.05 14.14
CA TYR A 91 -1.74 -1.74 12.87
C TYR A 91 -0.41 -1.00 13.05
N PHE A 92 -0.34 -0.07 14.02
CA PHE A 92 0.90 0.64 14.35
C PHE A 92 1.96 -0.31 14.94
N VAL A 93 1.54 -1.31 15.70
CA VAL A 93 2.43 -2.36 16.22
C VAL A 93 2.92 -3.23 15.06
N ASP A 94 2.03 -3.66 14.17
CA ASP A 94 2.38 -4.46 12.99
C ASP A 94 3.39 -3.73 12.09
N PHE A 95 3.22 -2.40 11.91
CA PHE A 95 4.18 -1.59 11.18
C PHE A 95 5.54 -1.53 11.87
N ALA A 96 5.57 -1.33 13.20
CA ALA A 96 6.79 -1.21 13.97
C ALA A 96 7.58 -2.54 14.03
N ASP A 97 6.87 -3.65 14.23
CA ASP A 97 7.45 -4.99 14.22
C ASP A 97 8.01 -5.32 12.84
N ASN A 98 7.26 -5.03 11.77
CA ASN A 98 7.76 -5.26 10.41
C ASN A 98 8.96 -4.36 10.08
N LEU A 99 8.95 -3.10 10.52
CA LEU A 99 10.08 -2.20 10.34
C LEU A 99 11.32 -2.72 11.06
N THR A 100 11.17 -3.22 12.30
CA THR A 100 12.24 -3.86 13.06
C THR A 100 12.85 -5.03 12.29
N VAL A 101 12.00 -5.91 11.74
CA VAL A 101 12.42 -7.07 10.96
C VAL A 101 13.18 -6.63 9.70
N VAL A 102 12.61 -5.73 8.90
CA VAL A 102 13.22 -5.24 7.66
C VAL A 102 14.54 -4.55 7.96
N ASN A 103 14.60 -3.71 9.00
CA ASN A 103 15.81 -2.99 9.39
C ASN A 103 16.93 -3.93 9.84
N ASN A 104 16.63 -4.93 10.66
CA ASN A 104 17.60 -5.94 11.10
C ASN A 104 18.23 -6.69 9.93
N PHE A 105 17.41 -7.18 8.97
CA PHE A 105 17.94 -7.89 7.81
C PHE A 105 18.67 -6.98 6.83
N ALA A 106 18.17 -5.76 6.59
CA ALA A 106 18.86 -4.79 5.73
C ALA A 106 20.21 -4.36 6.32
N GLY A 107 20.30 -4.15 7.64
CA GLY A 107 21.55 -3.82 8.34
C GLY A 107 22.61 -4.94 8.26
N LYS A 108 22.16 -6.19 8.18
CA LYS A 108 23.01 -7.37 7.90
C LYS A 108 23.28 -7.61 6.41
N GLN A 109 22.79 -6.72 5.54
CA GLN A 109 22.85 -6.85 4.08
C GLN A 109 22.16 -8.11 3.54
N GLU A 110 21.26 -8.72 4.31
CA GLU A 110 20.43 -9.85 3.91
C GLU A 110 19.21 -9.38 3.11
N TYR A 111 19.44 -8.60 2.04
CA TYR A 111 18.39 -7.89 1.30
C TYR A 111 17.32 -8.82 0.71
N ARG A 112 17.69 -10.05 0.35
CA ARG A 112 16.70 -11.06 -0.10
C ARG A 112 15.69 -11.40 0.99
N VAL A 113 16.12 -11.45 2.26
CA VAL A 113 15.25 -11.75 3.40
C VAL A 113 14.44 -10.50 3.78
N ALA A 114 15.06 -9.32 3.80
CA ALA A 114 14.36 -8.06 3.99
C ALA A 114 13.25 -7.86 2.94
N ALA A 115 13.54 -8.15 1.66
CA ALA A 115 12.60 -8.06 0.54
C ALA A 115 11.33 -8.91 0.71
N LYS A 116 11.42 -10.06 1.40
CA LYS A 116 10.26 -10.93 1.68
C LYS A 116 9.28 -10.31 2.67
N ASN A 117 9.77 -9.44 3.56
CA ASN A 117 8.95 -8.77 4.58
C ASN A 117 8.41 -7.41 4.09
N CYS A 118 8.93 -6.90 2.97
CA CYS A 118 8.51 -5.61 2.42
C CYS A 118 7.02 -5.51 2.03
N SER A 119 6.37 -6.60 1.62
CA SER A 119 4.94 -6.54 1.29
C SER A 119 4.05 -6.33 2.51
N VAL A 120 4.55 -6.60 3.73
CA VAL A 120 3.76 -6.50 4.96
C VAL A 120 3.34 -5.05 5.22
N PHE A 121 4.14 -4.05 4.87
CA PHE A 121 3.74 -2.64 4.95
C PHE A 121 2.44 -2.38 4.16
N CYS A 122 2.44 -2.70 2.87
CA CYS A 122 1.26 -2.51 2.01
C CYS A 122 0.08 -3.40 2.44
N GLN A 123 0.34 -4.61 2.94
CA GLN A 123 -0.71 -5.50 3.46
C GLN A 123 -1.39 -4.94 4.71
N THR A 124 -0.62 -4.32 5.62
CA THR A 124 -1.18 -3.70 6.82
C THR A 124 -2.01 -2.47 6.47
N VAL A 125 -1.56 -1.61 5.53
CA VAL A 125 -2.39 -0.50 5.01
C VAL A 125 -3.68 -1.02 4.38
N LEU A 126 -3.57 -2.01 3.48
CA LEU A 126 -4.74 -2.63 2.84
C LEU A 126 -5.72 -3.21 3.87
N ARG A 127 -5.22 -3.88 4.91
CA ARG A 127 -6.06 -4.45 5.99
C ARG A 127 -6.76 -3.33 6.76
N MET A 128 -6.02 -2.28 7.12
CA MET A 128 -6.57 -1.10 7.78
C MET A 128 -7.70 -0.49 6.94
N HIS A 129 -7.49 -0.27 5.65
CA HIS A 129 -8.52 0.32 4.80
C HIS A 129 -9.72 -0.62 4.54
N LYS A 130 -9.48 -1.92 4.37
CA LYS A 130 -10.55 -2.92 4.20
C LYS A 130 -11.49 -2.98 5.40
N ASN A 131 -10.94 -3.00 6.60
CA ASN A 131 -11.74 -3.11 7.83
C ASN A 131 -12.60 -1.86 8.10
N ASN A 132 -12.26 -0.74 7.47
CA ASN A 132 -12.92 0.56 7.68
C ASN A 132 -13.67 1.06 6.45
N GLY A 133 -13.74 0.27 5.37
CA GLY A 133 -14.44 0.64 4.15
C GLY A 133 -13.79 1.80 3.38
N THR A 134 -12.52 2.10 3.64
CA THR A 134 -11.77 3.22 3.05
C THR A 134 -10.86 2.81 1.89
N VAL A 135 -11.00 1.59 1.37
CA VAL A 135 -10.16 1.03 0.28
C VAL A 135 -10.02 2.00 -0.89
N ASP A 136 -8.79 2.33 -1.25
CA ASP A 136 -8.44 3.28 -2.32
C ASP A 136 -7.93 2.58 -3.60
N LEU A 137 -7.41 3.34 -4.56
CA LEU A 137 -6.82 2.78 -5.77
C LEU A 137 -5.50 2.05 -5.51
N ALA A 138 -4.64 2.58 -4.65
CA ALA A 138 -3.35 1.98 -4.32
C ALA A 138 -3.53 0.59 -3.69
N ASP A 139 -4.50 0.45 -2.79
CA ASP A 139 -4.92 -0.82 -2.18
C ASP A 139 -5.35 -1.86 -3.21
N MET A 140 -6.16 -1.44 -4.17
CA MET A 140 -6.65 -2.30 -5.24
C MET A 140 -5.51 -2.73 -6.16
N LEU A 141 -4.65 -1.79 -6.55
CA LEU A 141 -3.46 -2.07 -7.35
C LEU A 141 -2.49 -3.02 -6.63
N PHE A 142 -2.27 -2.82 -5.33
CA PHE A 142 -1.43 -3.72 -4.53
C PHE A 142 -2.03 -5.13 -4.47
N SER A 143 -3.33 -5.24 -4.16
CA SER A 143 -4.05 -6.52 -4.17
C SER A 143 -3.95 -7.21 -5.53
N PHE A 144 -4.06 -6.44 -6.61
CA PHE A 144 -3.99 -6.92 -7.98
C PHE A 144 -2.63 -7.53 -8.30
N ASN A 145 -1.54 -6.81 -8.01
CA ASN A 145 -0.19 -7.32 -8.20
C ASN A 145 0.09 -8.56 -7.34
N MET A 146 -0.37 -8.60 -6.09
CA MET A 146 -0.22 -9.78 -5.23
C MET A 146 -0.92 -11.00 -5.82
N GLN A 147 -2.14 -10.84 -6.34
CA GLN A 147 -2.90 -11.93 -6.95
C GLN A 147 -2.27 -12.42 -8.26
N LEU A 148 -1.81 -11.50 -9.13
CA LEU A 148 -1.10 -11.84 -10.37
C LEU A 148 0.20 -12.58 -10.08
N LYS A 149 0.97 -12.13 -9.08
CA LYS A 149 2.20 -12.79 -8.65
C LYS A 149 1.93 -14.21 -8.16
N LEU A 150 0.97 -14.36 -7.23
CA LEU A 150 0.59 -15.67 -6.68
C LEU A 150 0.21 -16.65 -7.79
N THR A 151 -0.63 -16.19 -8.73
CA THR A 151 -1.10 -17.02 -9.84
C THR A 151 0.02 -17.38 -10.81
N THR A 152 0.95 -16.43 -11.05
CA THR A 152 2.17 -16.69 -11.84
C THR A 152 3.08 -17.70 -11.15
N ASP A 153 3.25 -17.62 -9.83
CA ASP A 153 4.04 -18.58 -9.05
C ASP A 153 3.43 -19.99 -9.08
N MET A 154 2.10 -20.10 -8.97
CA MET A 154 1.37 -21.37 -9.15
C MET A 154 1.61 -21.96 -10.54
N THR A 155 1.53 -21.12 -11.57
CA THR A 155 1.79 -21.53 -12.97
C THR A 155 3.22 -22.04 -13.14
N ASN A 156 4.21 -21.33 -12.60
CA ASN A 156 5.61 -21.74 -12.63
C ASN A 156 5.88 -23.04 -11.87
N ALA A 157 5.07 -23.34 -10.85
CA ALA A 157 5.11 -24.60 -10.11
C ALA A 157 4.36 -25.75 -10.83
N GLY A 158 3.81 -25.52 -12.02
CA GLY A 158 3.03 -26.51 -12.78
C GLY A 158 1.57 -26.66 -12.33
N ASN A 159 1.11 -25.86 -11.38
CA ASN A 159 -0.23 -25.93 -10.80
C ASN A 159 -1.25 -25.12 -11.63
N PHE A 160 -1.43 -25.48 -12.90
CA PHE A 160 -2.26 -24.70 -13.84
C PHE A 160 -3.75 -24.66 -13.48
N GLU A 161 -4.31 -25.76 -12.96
CA GLU A 161 -5.74 -25.79 -12.63
C GLU A 161 -6.06 -24.82 -11.49
N MET A 162 -5.28 -24.85 -10.40
CA MET A 162 -5.40 -23.86 -9.31
C MET A 162 -5.11 -22.44 -9.80
N ALA A 163 -4.17 -22.26 -10.75
CA ALA A 163 -3.90 -20.95 -11.32
C ALA A 163 -5.12 -20.41 -12.11
N LYS A 164 -5.81 -21.26 -12.88
CA LYS A 164 -7.04 -20.87 -13.61
C LYS A 164 -8.19 -20.54 -12.67
N GLU A 165 -8.35 -21.26 -11.55
CA GLU A 165 -9.36 -20.94 -10.53
C GLU A 165 -9.17 -19.50 -9.99
N ASN A 166 -7.92 -19.04 -9.90
CA ASN A 166 -7.60 -17.68 -9.47
C ASN A 166 -7.98 -16.58 -10.49
N LEU A 167 -8.28 -16.91 -11.75
CA LEU A 167 -8.70 -15.92 -12.76
C LEU A 167 -9.96 -15.16 -12.36
N VAL A 168 -10.90 -15.83 -11.68
CA VAL A 168 -12.12 -15.17 -11.18
C VAL A 168 -11.76 -14.04 -10.20
N MET A 169 -10.80 -14.30 -9.32
CA MET A 169 -10.34 -13.31 -8.36
C MET A 169 -9.57 -12.17 -9.04
N VAL A 170 -8.71 -12.49 -10.01
CA VAL A 170 -7.99 -11.49 -10.81
C VAL A 170 -8.97 -10.56 -11.53
N LYS A 171 -9.98 -11.11 -12.22
CA LYS A 171 -11.02 -10.34 -12.94
C LYS A 171 -11.77 -9.41 -11.99
N LYS A 172 -12.22 -9.92 -10.83
CA LYS A 172 -12.92 -9.11 -9.83
C LYS A 172 -12.06 -7.96 -9.27
N ILE A 173 -10.79 -8.23 -8.98
CA ILE A 173 -9.86 -7.20 -8.49
C ILE A 173 -9.64 -6.13 -9.58
N MET A 174 -9.46 -6.55 -10.83
CA MET A 174 -9.28 -5.67 -11.98
C MET A 174 -10.51 -4.76 -12.18
N GLU A 175 -11.72 -5.31 -12.15
CA GLU A 175 -12.97 -4.54 -12.22
C GLU A 175 -13.06 -3.48 -11.12
N HIS A 176 -12.72 -3.85 -9.87
CA HIS A 176 -12.71 -2.93 -8.75
C HIS A 176 -11.64 -1.83 -8.89
N ALA A 177 -10.44 -2.17 -9.39
CA ALA A 177 -9.40 -1.19 -9.70
C ALA A 177 -9.89 -0.21 -10.78
N SER A 178 -10.51 -0.70 -11.86
CA SER A 178 -11.10 0.13 -12.92
C SER A 178 -12.22 1.03 -12.41
N MET A 179 -13.04 0.59 -11.45
CA MET A 179 -14.04 1.46 -10.81
C MET A 179 -13.40 2.60 -10.05
N LYS A 180 -12.37 2.34 -9.24
CA LYS A 180 -11.62 3.38 -8.50
C LYS A 180 -10.92 4.35 -9.45
N LEU A 181 -10.37 3.82 -10.55
CA LEU A 181 -9.67 4.57 -11.58
C LEU A 181 -10.55 5.64 -12.26
N LYS A 182 -11.86 5.40 -12.42
CA LYS A 182 -12.80 6.36 -13.03
C LYS A 182 -12.87 7.69 -12.26
N THR A 183 -12.57 7.67 -10.96
CA THR A 183 -12.52 8.87 -10.12
C THR A 183 -11.13 9.51 -10.05
N SER A 184 -10.11 8.91 -10.68
CA SER A 184 -8.74 9.41 -10.70
C SER A 184 -8.50 10.39 -11.86
N SER A 185 -7.38 11.11 -11.82
CA SER A 185 -6.99 12.04 -12.88
C SER A 185 -6.74 11.32 -14.22
N ALA A 186 -6.87 12.06 -15.33
CA ALA A 186 -6.59 11.54 -16.67
C ALA A 186 -5.16 10.98 -16.81
N ALA A 187 -4.19 11.57 -16.09
CA ALA A 187 -2.81 11.08 -16.05
C ALA A 187 -2.73 9.68 -15.43
N ILE A 188 -3.41 9.45 -14.30
CA ILE A 188 -3.47 8.13 -13.64
C ILE A 188 -4.21 7.12 -14.53
N GLN A 189 -5.32 7.52 -15.15
CA GLN A 189 -6.05 6.68 -16.10
C GLN A 189 -5.16 6.23 -17.28
N ALA A 190 -4.37 7.14 -17.85
CA ALA A 190 -3.44 6.83 -18.93
C ALA A 190 -2.34 5.85 -18.51
N MET A 191 -1.85 5.95 -17.26
CA MET A 191 -0.86 4.99 -16.73
C MET A 191 -1.42 3.56 -16.57
N TYR A 192 -2.74 3.40 -16.45
CA TYR A 192 -3.38 2.09 -16.29
C TYR A 192 -3.52 1.30 -17.59
N ILE A 193 -3.61 1.97 -18.74
CA ILE A 193 -3.78 1.33 -20.06
C ILE A 193 -2.76 0.20 -20.30
N PRO A 194 -1.43 0.41 -20.15
CA PRO A 194 -0.47 -0.68 -20.35
C PRO A 194 -0.55 -1.77 -19.26
N VAL A 195 -1.05 -1.45 -18.07
CA VAL A 195 -1.26 -2.42 -16.98
C VAL A 195 -2.40 -3.36 -17.33
N GLU A 196 -3.53 -2.81 -17.79
CA GLU A 196 -4.69 -3.58 -18.25
C GLU A 196 -4.31 -4.47 -19.44
N LYS A 197 -3.64 -3.92 -20.45
CA LYS A 197 -3.19 -4.69 -21.62
C LYS A 197 -2.32 -5.88 -21.22
N ASN A 198 -1.27 -5.67 -20.42
CA ASN A 198 -0.38 -6.74 -20.00
C ASN A 198 -1.12 -7.81 -19.18
N THR A 199 -2.13 -7.40 -18.40
CA THR A 199 -2.98 -8.34 -17.65
C THR A 199 -3.86 -9.16 -18.58
N GLN A 200 -4.47 -8.57 -19.60
CA GLN A 200 -5.28 -9.29 -20.58
C GLN A 200 -4.42 -10.31 -21.35
N ASP A 201 -3.24 -9.90 -21.80
CA ASP A 201 -2.28 -10.79 -22.46
C ASP A 201 -1.82 -11.92 -21.52
N TRP A 202 -1.60 -11.61 -20.23
CA TRP A 202 -1.29 -12.58 -19.18
C TRP A 202 -2.44 -13.59 -18.94
N MET A 203 -3.69 -13.13 -18.87
CA MET A 203 -4.86 -14.01 -18.68
C MET A 203 -5.03 -14.96 -19.86
N MET A 204 -4.86 -14.48 -21.09
CA MET A 204 -4.92 -15.32 -22.30
C MET A 204 -3.82 -16.38 -22.31
N ALA A 205 -2.60 -16.05 -21.87
CA ALA A 205 -1.51 -17.02 -21.75
C ALA A 205 -1.84 -18.11 -20.71
N LEU A 206 -2.45 -17.71 -19.59
CA LEU A 206 -2.86 -18.65 -18.53
C LEU A 206 -3.97 -19.60 -18.98
N GLU A 207 -4.99 -19.10 -19.68
CA GLU A 207 -6.07 -19.91 -20.24
C GLU A 207 -5.54 -20.94 -21.24
N LYS A 208 -4.50 -20.60 -22.01
CA LYS A 208 -3.80 -21.49 -22.96
C LYS A 208 -2.83 -22.47 -22.32
N GLY A 209 -2.57 -22.37 -21.01
CA GLY A 209 -1.58 -23.22 -20.34
C GLY A 209 -0.12 -22.88 -20.68
N ASP A 210 0.17 -21.65 -21.13
CA ASP A 210 1.52 -21.24 -21.53
C ASP A 210 2.27 -20.56 -20.38
N ALA A 211 2.97 -21.35 -19.57
CA ALA A 211 3.73 -20.83 -18.41
C ALA A 211 4.81 -19.80 -18.81
N ALA A 212 5.47 -20.00 -19.96
CA ALA A 212 6.53 -19.11 -20.40
C ALA A 212 5.96 -17.74 -20.75
N ALA A 213 4.84 -17.70 -21.48
CA ALA A 213 4.14 -16.46 -21.79
C ALA A 213 3.55 -15.81 -20.53
N VAL A 214 2.95 -16.58 -19.60
CA VAL A 214 2.46 -16.05 -18.30
C VAL A 214 3.59 -15.32 -17.57
N LYS A 215 4.75 -15.96 -17.44
CA LYS A 215 5.93 -15.35 -16.80
C LYS A 215 6.41 -14.09 -17.55
N ALA A 216 6.51 -14.15 -18.88
CA ALA A 216 6.93 -13.01 -19.69
C ALA A 216 5.99 -11.81 -19.54
N GLN A 217 4.67 -12.04 -19.56
CA GLN A 217 3.68 -10.97 -19.39
C GLN A 217 3.69 -10.38 -17.98
N TYR A 218 3.91 -11.20 -16.94
CA TYR A 218 4.07 -10.68 -15.57
C TYR A 218 5.35 -9.82 -15.42
N VAL A 219 6.45 -10.20 -16.08
CA VAL A 219 7.67 -9.38 -16.14
C VAL A 219 7.40 -8.05 -16.86
N ALA A 220 6.66 -8.05 -17.98
CA ALA A 220 6.29 -6.83 -18.69
C ALA A 220 5.29 -5.95 -17.91
N PHE A 221 4.39 -6.56 -17.13
CA PHE A 221 3.45 -5.88 -16.24
C PHE A 221 4.16 -5.08 -15.15
N THR A 222 5.20 -5.66 -14.52
CA THR A 222 5.79 -5.14 -13.28
C THR A 222 6.25 -3.68 -13.36
N PRO A 223 6.99 -3.23 -14.40
CA PRO A 223 7.39 -1.82 -14.51
C PRO A 223 6.22 -0.84 -14.67
N ASN A 224 5.19 -1.23 -15.42
CA ASN A 224 4.00 -0.39 -15.64
C ASN A 224 3.16 -0.29 -14.36
N PHE A 225 3.00 -1.42 -13.66
CA PHE A 225 2.37 -1.47 -12.35
C PHE A 225 3.07 -0.55 -11.35
N GLN A 226 4.40 -0.61 -11.25
CA GLN A 226 5.16 0.22 -10.31
C GLN A 226 4.90 1.71 -10.53
N LYS A 227 4.84 2.17 -11.79
CA LYS A 227 4.56 3.57 -12.11
C LYS A 227 3.21 4.03 -11.59
N ILE A 228 2.13 3.31 -11.94
CA ILE A 228 0.78 3.71 -11.49
C ILE A 228 0.60 3.52 -9.99
N PHE A 229 1.15 2.46 -9.40
CA PHE A 229 1.06 2.22 -7.96
C PHE A 229 1.68 3.39 -7.18
N MET A 230 2.87 3.83 -7.58
CA MET A 230 3.54 4.97 -6.96
C MET A 230 2.79 6.29 -7.13
N ALA A 231 2.15 6.50 -8.28
CA ALA A 231 1.37 7.70 -8.57
C ALA A 231 -0.02 7.68 -7.91
N SER A 232 -0.53 6.50 -7.54
CA SER A 232 -1.82 6.36 -6.84
C SER A 232 -1.76 6.66 -5.33
N MET A 233 -0.56 6.87 -4.79
CA MET A 233 -0.32 7.22 -3.38
C MET A 233 -0.07 8.74 -3.18
N ASP A 234 -0.40 9.57 -4.17
CA ASP A 234 -0.23 11.03 -4.16
C ASP A 234 -1.51 11.80 -3.82
#